data_AF-A0A7C2AD48-F1
#
_entry.id   AF-A0A7C2AD48-F1
#
_cell.length_a   1.000
_cell.length_b   1.000
_cell.length_c   1.000
_cell.angle_alpha   90.00
_cell.angle_beta   90.00
_cell.angle_gamma   90.00
#
_symmetry.space_group_name_H-M   'P 1'
#
loop_
_entity.id
_entity.type
_entity.pdbx_description
1 polymer ?
#
loop_
_entity_poly.entity_id
_entity_poly.type
_entity_poly.pdbx_seq_one_letter_code
_entity_poly.pdbx_strand_id
1 'polypeptide(L)'
;MFFFDPMWLIIVGPAILLAFYAQAKVKSTYKRYSQVAASSGLTARETARRILATLPQPVAIEAIQGKLTDHYDPRQKVLRLSQPESRSLADIGIAAHEAGHALQDAANYRPLVWRSAIVPAANFGSQLAFPLLLAGFFIPKFFGPLMLLAILGYSLAVLFSLVTLPVEFNASRRALVLLRQSGAVSSDQELAAVGQVLNAAALTYVAAAASAVLNLLYFVMIFLGGRRS
;
A
#
# COMPACT_ATOMS: atom_id res chain seq x y z
N MET A 1 0.63 -35.87 -5.15
CA MET A 1 -0.48 -35.04 -5.67
C MET A 1 -0.18 -33.60 -5.30
N PHE A 2 -0.25 -32.73 -6.31
CA PHE A 2 0.35 -31.40 -6.40
C PHE A 2 0.13 -30.47 -5.20
N PHE A 3 1.21 -29.80 -4.74
CA PHE A 3 1.39 -28.41 -4.26
C PHE A 3 0.27 -27.65 -3.50
N PHE A 4 -0.83 -28.29 -3.17
CA PHE A 4 -2.04 -27.71 -2.65
C PHE A 4 -2.25 -28.31 -1.28
N ASP A 5 -1.87 -27.56 -0.25
CA ASP A 5 -2.27 -27.87 1.12
C ASP A 5 -3.68 -27.28 1.34
N PRO A 6 -4.73 -28.11 1.52
CA PRO A 6 -6.07 -27.62 1.83
C PRO A 6 -6.10 -26.75 3.09
N MET A 7 -5.20 -27.01 4.06
CA MET A 7 -5.08 -26.19 5.27
C MET A 7 -4.59 -24.79 4.96
N TRP A 8 -3.64 -24.64 4.03
CA TRP A 8 -3.18 -23.33 3.58
C TRP A 8 -4.33 -22.50 3.03
N LEU A 9 -5.20 -23.11 2.19
CA LEU A 9 -6.36 -22.41 1.68
C LEU A 9 -7.38 -22.04 2.76
N ILE A 10 -7.60 -22.90 3.75
CA ILE A 10 -8.53 -22.58 4.85
C ILE A 10 -8.00 -21.38 5.65
N ILE A 11 -6.69 -21.31 5.88
CA ILE A 11 -6.06 -20.27 6.68
C ILE A 11 -5.90 -18.96 5.89
N VAL A 12 -5.36 -19.02 4.68
CA VAL A 12 -4.98 -17.85 3.87
C VAL A 12 -6.11 -17.43 2.92
N GLY A 13 -7.01 -18.33 2.56
CA GLY A 13 -8.15 -18.09 1.66
C GLY A 13 -8.99 -16.87 2.00
N PRO A 14 -9.35 -16.61 3.28
CA PRO A 14 -10.08 -15.39 3.65
C PRO A 14 -9.35 -14.10 3.25
N ALA A 15 -8.02 -14.03 3.41
CA ALA A 15 -7.26 -12.86 2.97
C ALA A 15 -7.12 -12.77 1.45
N ILE A 16 -7.06 -13.90 0.74
CA ILE A 16 -7.09 -13.92 -0.73
C ILE A 16 -8.42 -13.36 -1.24
N LEU A 17 -9.54 -13.79 -0.66
CA LEU A 17 -10.87 -13.25 -0.99
C LEU A 17 -10.96 -11.75 -0.69
N LEU A 18 -10.43 -11.31 0.45
CA LEU A 18 -10.35 -9.89 0.80
C LEU A 18 -9.50 -9.10 -0.21
N ALA A 19 -8.38 -9.64 -0.68
CA ALA A 19 -7.54 -9.01 -1.68
C ALA A 19 -8.25 -8.86 -3.03
N PHE A 20 -8.96 -9.90 -3.48
CA PHE A 20 -9.78 -9.82 -4.69
C PHE A 20 -10.89 -8.78 -4.56
N TYR A 21 -11.59 -8.77 -3.42
CA TYR A 21 -12.62 -7.78 -3.13
C TYR A 21 -12.04 -6.36 -3.11
N ALA A 22 -10.91 -6.14 -2.43
CA ALA A 22 -10.24 -4.85 -2.36
C ALA A 22 -9.86 -4.35 -3.76
N GLN A 23 -9.26 -5.21 -4.59
CA GLN A 23 -8.90 -4.84 -5.96
C GLN A 23 -10.13 -4.51 -6.81
N ALA A 24 -11.21 -5.29 -6.69
CA ALA A 24 -12.46 -5.01 -7.40
C ALA A 24 -13.06 -3.67 -6.95
N LYS A 25 -12.99 -3.36 -5.65
CA LYS A 25 -13.47 -2.11 -5.07
C LYS A 25 -12.65 -0.91 -5.54
N VAL A 26 -11.33 -1.01 -5.59
CA VAL A 26 -10.46 0.05 -6.18
C VAL A 26 -10.86 0.31 -7.63
N LYS A 27 -10.95 -0.74 -8.44
CA LYS A 27 -11.32 -0.61 -9.86
C LYS A 27 -12.70 0.05 -10.04
N SER A 28 -13.70 -0.36 -9.26
CA SER A 28 -15.06 0.17 -9.40
C SER A 28 -15.19 1.62 -8.91
N THR A 29 -14.61 1.94 -7.75
CA THR A 29 -14.63 3.30 -7.19
C THR A 29 -13.83 4.27 -8.04
N TYR A 30 -12.62 3.89 -8.47
CA TYR A 30 -11.83 4.71 -9.39
C TYR A 30 -12.57 4.95 -10.70
N LYS A 31 -13.11 3.91 -11.36
CA LYS A 31 -13.87 4.06 -12.61
C LYS A 31 -15.07 5.00 -12.46
N ARG A 32 -15.77 4.94 -11.33
CA ARG A 32 -16.91 5.81 -11.04
C ARG A 32 -16.47 7.26 -10.86
N TYR A 33 -15.47 7.51 -10.02
CA TYR A 33 -15.07 8.86 -9.64
C TYR A 33 -14.05 9.51 -10.58
N SER A 34 -13.46 8.75 -11.50
CA SER A 34 -12.67 9.28 -12.62
C SER A 34 -13.55 9.99 -13.67
N GLN A 35 -14.87 9.78 -13.63
CA GLN A 35 -15.84 10.40 -14.53
C GLN A 35 -16.53 11.63 -13.92
N VAL A 36 -16.28 11.91 -12.64
CA VAL A 36 -16.88 13.03 -11.92
C VAL A 36 -15.83 14.11 -11.76
N ALA A 37 -16.00 15.25 -12.43
CA ALA A 37 -15.11 16.40 -12.29
C ALA A 37 -15.37 17.13 -10.96
N ALA A 38 -14.33 17.66 -10.34
CA ALA A 38 -14.45 18.55 -9.20
C ALA A 38 -15.07 19.90 -9.61
N SER A 39 -15.99 20.40 -8.79
CA SER A 39 -16.64 21.71 -8.96
C SER A 39 -15.67 22.89 -8.95
N SER A 40 -14.51 22.74 -8.31
CA SER A 40 -13.45 23.75 -8.27
C SER A 40 -12.79 24.00 -9.64
N GLY A 41 -12.91 23.06 -10.58
CA GLY A 41 -12.27 23.11 -11.89
C GLY A 41 -10.76 22.89 -11.87
N LEU A 42 -10.15 22.67 -10.70
CA LEU A 42 -8.71 22.44 -10.57
C LEU A 42 -8.29 21.10 -11.15
N THR A 43 -7.08 21.05 -11.69
CA THR A 43 -6.44 19.79 -12.07
C THR A 43 -5.79 19.10 -10.87
N ALA A 44 -5.48 17.81 -11.02
CA ALA A 44 -4.71 17.04 -10.05
C ALA A 44 -3.34 17.71 -9.77
N ARG A 45 -2.67 18.22 -10.80
CA ARG A 45 -1.41 18.97 -10.69
C ARG A 45 -1.57 20.27 -9.92
N GLU A 46 -2.59 21.05 -10.23
CA GLU A 46 -2.87 22.32 -9.53
C GLU A 46 -3.19 22.08 -8.06
N THR A 47 -3.98 21.04 -7.78
CA THR A 47 -4.30 20.61 -6.41
C THR A 47 -3.04 20.23 -5.65
N ALA A 48 -2.22 19.33 -6.21
CA ALA A 48 -0.94 18.94 -5.61
C ALA A 48 -0.04 20.14 -5.37
N ARG A 49 0.07 21.06 -6.34
CA ARG A 49 0.87 22.29 -6.20
C ARG A 49 0.40 23.16 -5.04
N ARG A 50 -0.92 23.36 -4.89
CA ARG A 50 -1.48 24.14 -3.76
C ARG A 50 -1.18 23.49 -2.41
N ILE A 51 -1.30 22.18 -2.32
CA ILE A 51 -1.00 21.44 -1.09
C ILE A 51 0.50 21.52 -0.77
N LEU A 52 1.36 21.23 -1.75
CA LEU A 52 2.81 21.22 -1.57
C LEU A 52 3.38 22.62 -1.28
N ALA A 53 2.73 23.69 -1.72
CA ALA A 53 3.12 25.06 -1.39
C ALA A 53 3.07 25.37 0.12
N THR A 54 2.40 24.53 0.93
CA THR A 54 2.38 24.64 2.40
C THR A 54 3.63 24.04 3.05
N LEU A 55 4.47 23.33 2.30
CA LEU A 55 5.67 22.68 2.82
C LEU A 55 6.85 23.66 2.92
N PRO A 56 7.73 23.48 3.92
CA PRO A 56 8.95 24.29 4.02
C PRO A 56 9.99 23.93 2.95
N GLN A 57 9.91 22.73 2.37
CA GLN A 57 10.85 22.24 1.36
C GLN A 57 10.16 22.12 0.00
N PRO A 58 10.84 22.50 -1.10
CA PRO A 58 10.27 22.36 -2.43
C PRO A 58 10.13 20.90 -2.82
N VAL A 59 8.98 20.55 -3.40
CA VAL A 59 8.70 19.25 -4.00
C VAL A 59 8.35 19.46 -5.46
N ALA A 60 9.10 18.82 -6.37
CA ALA A 60 8.82 18.90 -7.80
C ALA A 60 7.59 18.05 -8.16
N ILE A 61 6.85 18.44 -9.21
CA ILE A 61 5.73 17.66 -9.74
C ILE A 61 6.06 17.21 -11.16
N GLU A 62 6.06 15.90 -11.39
CA GLU A 62 6.35 15.30 -12.69
C GLU A 62 5.13 14.54 -13.22
N ALA A 63 4.97 14.53 -14.55
CA ALA A 63 4.01 13.67 -15.21
C ALA A 63 4.66 12.31 -15.50
N ILE A 64 3.94 11.22 -15.25
CA ILE A 64 4.36 9.87 -15.61
C ILE A 64 3.28 9.18 -16.44
N GLN A 65 3.68 8.15 -17.18
CA GLN A 65 2.75 7.35 -17.95
C GLN A 65 2.03 6.31 -17.07
N GLY A 66 0.87 5.87 -17.54
CA GLY A 66 0.05 4.84 -16.89
C GLY A 66 -1.21 5.40 -16.24
N LYS A 67 -1.84 4.56 -15.41
CA LYS A 67 -2.99 4.91 -14.57
C LYS A 67 -2.76 4.30 -13.21
N LEU A 68 -3.07 5.03 -12.14
CA LEU A 68 -2.85 4.59 -10.76
C LEU A 68 -1.37 4.25 -10.49
N THR A 69 -0.46 4.97 -11.16
CA THR A 69 1.00 4.85 -10.98
C THR A 69 1.58 6.01 -10.17
N ASP A 70 0.71 6.90 -9.71
CA ASP A 70 1.00 8.08 -8.91
C ASP A 70 1.75 7.69 -7.63
N HIS A 71 2.83 8.40 -7.32
CA HIS A 71 3.60 8.19 -6.10
C HIS A 71 4.44 9.41 -5.74
N TYR A 72 4.66 9.60 -4.44
CA TYR A 72 5.70 10.48 -3.92
C TYR A 72 7.03 9.75 -3.69
N ASP A 73 8.13 10.34 -4.14
CA ASP A 73 9.50 9.87 -3.89
C ASP A 73 10.19 10.76 -2.84
N PRO A 74 10.40 10.25 -1.60
CA PRO A 74 11.03 11.02 -0.52
C PRO A 74 12.54 11.23 -0.71
N ARG A 75 13.20 10.44 -1.57
CA ARG A 75 14.64 10.57 -1.84
C ARG A 75 14.91 11.71 -2.81
N GLN A 76 14.10 11.80 -3.86
CA GLN A 76 14.23 12.83 -4.89
C GLN A 76 13.38 14.08 -4.60
N LYS A 77 12.46 14.00 -3.62
CA LYS A 77 11.47 15.04 -3.31
C LYS A 77 10.63 15.38 -4.54
N VAL A 78 10.12 14.35 -5.21
CA VAL A 78 9.31 14.46 -6.42
C VAL A 78 7.97 13.77 -6.21
N LEU A 79 6.88 14.47 -6.56
CA LEU A 79 5.54 13.91 -6.64
C LEU A 79 5.22 13.61 -8.11
N ARG A 80 4.99 12.34 -8.43
CA ARG A 80 4.71 11.88 -9.80
C ARG A 80 3.24 11.61 -9.98
N LEU A 81 2.64 12.21 -11.02
CA LEU A 81 1.22 12.08 -11.33
C LEU A 81 1.02 11.39 -12.68
N SER A 82 0.15 10.38 -12.72
CA SER A 82 -0.21 9.65 -13.93
C SER A 82 -1.25 10.39 -14.78
N GLN A 83 -2.09 11.21 -14.13
CA GLN A 83 -3.13 12.01 -14.77
C GLN A 83 -3.10 13.47 -14.28
N PRO A 84 -1.99 14.22 -14.49
CA PRO A 84 -1.80 15.55 -13.89
C PRO A 84 -2.84 16.59 -14.34
N GLU A 85 -3.35 16.49 -15.57
CA GLU A 85 -4.33 17.42 -16.13
C GLU A 85 -5.78 17.01 -15.84
N SER A 86 -5.99 15.85 -15.20
CA SER A 86 -7.34 15.39 -14.88
C SER A 86 -7.95 16.28 -13.81
N ARG A 87 -9.23 16.58 -13.99
CA ARG A 87 -10.08 17.31 -13.03
C ARG A 87 -10.98 16.36 -12.25
N SER A 88 -10.79 15.05 -12.40
CA SER A 88 -11.66 14.06 -11.76
C SER A 88 -11.43 14.00 -10.25
N LEU A 89 -12.48 13.71 -9.48
CA LEU A 89 -12.38 13.54 -8.03
C LEU A 89 -11.42 12.39 -7.67
N ALA A 90 -11.36 11.33 -8.48
CA ALA A 90 -10.44 10.23 -8.24
C ALA A 90 -8.97 10.67 -8.36
N ASP A 91 -8.60 11.35 -9.45
CA ASP A 91 -7.20 11.73 -9.70
C ASP A 91 -6.77 12.89 -8.78
N ILE A 92 -7.66 13.84 -8.48
CA ILE A 92 -7.46 14.89 -7.48
C ILE A 92 -7.25 14.28 -6.09
N GLY A 93 -8.06 13.27 -5.74
CA GLY A 93 -7.94 12.54 -4.48
C GLY A 93 -6.59 11.83 -4.33
N ILE A 94 -6.15 11.14 -5.38
CA ILE A 94 -4.85 10.46 -5.41
C ILE A 94 -3.71 11.47 -5.32
N ALA A 95 -3.76 12.57 -6.07
CA ALA A 95 -2.75 13.62 -6.00
C ALA A 95 -2.63 14.23 -4.59
N ALA A 96 -3.75 14.43 -3.90
CA ALA A 96 -3.76 14.88 -2.51
C ALA A 96 -3.23 13.82 -1.53
N HIS A 97 -3.46 12.53 -1.78
CA HIS A 97 -2.88 11.43 -1.00
C HIS A 97 -1.35 11.38 -1.14
N GLU A 98 -0.83 11.49 -2.35
CA GLU A 98 0.62 11.54 -2.59
C GLU A 98 1.26 12.79 -1.99
N ALA A 99 0.58 13.94 -2.06
CA ALA A 99 1.02 15.14 -1.36
C ALA A 99 0.98 14.94 0.17
N GLY A 100 0.05 14.14 0.68
CA GLY A 100 0.02 13.68 2.07
C GLY A 100 1.28 12.92 2.49
N HIS A 101 1.88 12.10 1.61
CA HIS A 101 3.18 11.48 1.86
C HIS A 101 4.32 12.50 1.91
N ALA A 102 4.29 13.53 1.06
CA ALA A 102 5.25 14.62 1.14
C ALA A 102 5.16 15.39 2.47
N LEU A 103 3.96 15.59 3.00
CA LEU A 103 3.76 16.17 4.34
C LEU A 103 4.29 15.25 5.45
N GLN A 104 4.07 13.95 5.35
CA GLN A 104 4.62 12.97 6.31
C GLN A 104 6.14 13.01 6.33
N ASP A 105 6.75 13.09 5.15
CA ASP A 105 8.20 13.17 4.98
C ASP A 105 8.75 14.48 5.57
N ALA A 106 8.17 15.62 5.21
CA ALA A 106 8.54 16.92 5.78
C ALA A 106 8.40 16.98 7.31
N ALA A 107 7.43 16.26 7.87
CA ALA A 107 7.20 16.16 9.32
C ALA A 107 8.02 15.06 10.01
N ASN A 108 8.91 14.35 9.30
CA ASN A 108 9.64 13.18 9.82
C ASN A 108 8.73 12.15 10.50
N TYR A 109 7.58 11.87 9.87
CA TYR A 109 6.59 10.94 10.42
C TYR A 109 7.20 9.55 10.60
N ARG A 110 7.41 9.15 11.86
CA ARG A 110 8.23 7.97 12.21
C ARG A 110 7.82 6.68 11.48
N PRO A 111 6.53 6.34 11.33
CA PRO A 111 6.14 5.14 10.56
C PRO A 111 6.59 5.17 9.10
N LEU A 112 6.63 6.35 8.45
CA LEU A 112 7.15 6.49 7.09
C LEU A 112 8.66 6.21 7.05
N VAL A 113 9.41 6.75 8.01
CA VAL A 113 10.86 6.51 8.13
C VAL A 113 11.15 5.01 8.34
N TRP A 114 10.39 4.35 9.22
CA TRP A 114 10.52 2.92 9.47
C TRP A 114 10.18 2.09 8.23
N ARG A 115 9.08 2.43 7.52
CA ARG A 115 8.72 1.80 6.25
C ARG A 115 9.91 1.84 5.29
N SER A 116 10.47 3.02 5.05
CA SER A 116 11.58 3.21 4.12
C SER A 116 12.85 2.43 4.51
N ALA A 117 13.13 2.29 5.81
CA ALA A 117 14.27 1.52 6.31
C ALA A 117 14.10 0.00 6.14
N ILE A 118 12.87 -0.51 6.27
CA ILE A 118 12.59 -1.96 6.26
C ILE A 118 12.38 -2.52 4.85
N VAL A 119 11.97 -1.69 3.87
CA VAL A 119 11.69 -2.12 2.48
C VAL A 119 12.75 -3.08 1.89
N PRO A 120 14.06 -2.78 1.94
CA PRO A 120 15.06 -3.66 1.32
C PRO A 120 15.09 -5.05 1.96
N ALA A 121 15.04 -5.09 3.30
CA ALA A 121 15.07 -6.33 4.06
C ALA A 121 13.78 -7.15 3.89
N ALA A 122 12.62 -6.50 3.84
CA ALA A 122 11.34 -7.14 3.58
C ALA A 122 11.25 -7.74 2.17
N ASN A 123 11.73 -7.02 1.15
CA ASN A 123 11.79 -7.52 -0.23
C ASN A 123 12.69 -8.76 -0.34
N PHE A 124 13.89 -8.69 0.26
CA PHE A 124 14.83 -9.80 0.27
C PHE A 124 14.25 -11.02 1.00
N GLY A 125 13.70 -10.82 2.20
CA GLY A 125 13.10 -11.88 3.00
C GLY A 125 11.91 -12.55 2.31
N SER A 126 11.03 -11.77 1.68
CA SER A 126 9.88 -12.30 0.95
C SER A 126 10.29 -13.09 -0.31
N GLN A 127 11.31 -12.65 -1.03
CA GLN A 127 11.79 -13.34 -2.24
C GLN A 127 12.49 -14.66 -1.91
N LEU A 128 13.23 -14.71 -0.79
CA LEU A 128 13.93 -15.92 -0.35
C LEU A 128 13.02 -16.94 0.33
N ALA A 129 11.88 -16.53 0.90
CA ALA A 129 11.00 -17.42 1.63
C ALA A 129 10.60 -18.65 0.79
N PHE A 130 10.17 -18.46 -0.46
CA PHE A 130 9.75 -19.58 -1.32
C PHE A 130 10.90 -20.52 -1.72
N PRO A 131 12.06 -20.04 -2.22
CA PRO A 131 13.24 -20.89 -2.45
C PRO A 131 13.69 -21.66 -1.20
N LEU A 132 13.66 -21.04 -0.02
CA LEU A 132 14.05 -21.69 1.23
C LEU A 132 13.07 -22.80 1.64
N LEU A 133 11.77 -22.56 1.47
CA LEU A 133 10.73 -23.57 1.69
C LEU A 133 10.89 -24.76 0.74
N LEU A 134 11.14 -24.50 -0.55
CA LEU A 134 11.40 -25.55 -1.54
C LEU A 134 12.70 -26.32 -1.22
N ALA A 135 13.78 -25.63 -0.87
CA ALA A 135 15.05 -26.26 -0.51
C ALA A 135 14.90 -27.16 0.73
N GLY A 136 14.09 -26.75 1.72
CA GLY A 136 13.76 -27.57 2.88
C GLY A 136 13.07 -28.88 2.50
N PHE A 137 12.22 -28.87 1.47
CA PHE A 137 11.55 -30.07 0.97
C PHE A 137 12.51 -31.05 0.28
N PHE A 138 13.42 -30.54 -0.57
CA PHE A 138 14.38 -31.39 -1.28
C PHE A 138 15.56 -31.85 -0.43
N ILE A 139 15.83 -31.17 0.68
CA ILE A 139 16.93 -31.49 1.58
C ILE A 139 16.40 -31.68 3.01
N PRO A 140 15.74 -32.82 3.32
CA PRO A 140 15.03 -33.03 4.58
C PRO A 140 15.91 -32.80 5.83
N LYS A 141 17.21 -33.11 5.74
CA LYS A 141 18.19 -32.88 6.81
C LYS A 141 18.29 -31.41 7.24
N PHE A 142 18.04 -30.47 6.33
CA PHE A 142 18.09 -29.03 6.59
C PHE A 142 16.70 -28.38 6.68
N PHE A 143 15.63 -29.18 6.67
CA PHE A 143 14.26 -28.67 6.71
C PHE A 143 14.03 -27.69 7.88
N GLY A 144 14.41 -28.06 9.11
CA GLY A 144 14.23 -27.22 10.29
C GLY A 144 14.96 -25.86 10.18
N PRO A 145 16.29 -25.83 9.98
CA PRO A 145 17.03 -24.57 9.82
C PRO A 145 16.54 -23.71 8.65
N LEU A 146 16.23 -24.30 7.49
CA LEU A 146 15.76 -23.57 6.31
C LEU A 146 14.36 -22.99 6.52
N MET A 147 13.46 -23.75 7.15
CA MET A 147 12.12 -23.28 7.52
C MET A 147 12.18 -22.13 8.53
N LEU A 148 13.07 -22.21 9.53
CA LEU A 148 13.28 -21.11 10.48
C LEU A 148 13.79 -19.85 9.78
N LEU A 149 14.75 -19.98 8.85
CA LEU A 149 15.25 -18.87 8.06
C LEU A 149 14.15 -18.27 7.17
N ALA A 150 13.30 -19.10 6.57
CA ALA A 150 12.15 -18.66 5.79
C ALA A 150 11.14 -17.88 6.66
N ILE A 151 10.83 -18.38 7.86
CA ILE A 151 9.94 -17.70 8.83
C ILE A 151 10.53 -16.34 9.25
N LEU A 152 11.82 -16.30 9.58
CA LEU A 152 12.50 -15.05 9.96
C LEU A 152 12.49 -14.06 8.79
N GLY A 153 12.82 -14.49 7.57
CA GLY A 153 12.75 -13.65 6.38
C GLY A 153 11.33 -13.14 6.10
N TYR A 154 10.33 -14.00 6.22
CA TYR A 154 8.93 -13.65 5.98
C TYR A 154 8.35 -12.75 7.08
N SER A 155 8.85 -12.84 8.32
CA SER A 155 8.46 -11.94 9.41
C SER A 155 8.77 -10.47 9.09
N LEU A 156 9.81 -10.20 8.29
CA LEU A 156 10.12 -8.85 7.81
C LEU A 156 9.05 -8.33 6.84
N ALA A 157 8.46 -9.19 6.01
CA ALA A 157 7.35 -8.84 5.13
C ALA A 157 6.06 -8.53 5.92
N VAL A 158 5.81 -9.26 7.01
CA VAL A 158 4.72 -8.96 7.95
C VAL A 158 4.96 -7.61 8.63
N LEU A 159 6.15 -7.39 9.18
CA LEU A 159 6.51 -6.13 9.82
C LEU A 159 6.36 -4.95 8.85
N PHE A 160 6.83 -5.10 7.61
CA PHE A 160 6.67 -4.09 6.57
C PHE A 160 5.20 -3.77 6.28
N SER A 161 4.35 -4.79 6.14
CA SER A 161 2.91 -4.59 5.92
C SER A 161 2.25 -3.85 7.09
N LEU A 162 2.59 -4.22 8.33
CA LEU A 162 2.04 -3.60 9.54
C LEU A 162 2.49 -2.14 9.71
N VAL A 163 3.75 -1.82 9.40
CA VAL A 163 4.28 -0.45 9.44
C VAL A 163 3.70 0.42 8.31
N THR A 164 3.37 -0.19 7.16
CA THR A 164 2.80 0.52 6.01
C THR A 164 1.36 0.97 6.26
N LEU A 165 0.54 0.18 6.95
CA LEU A 165 -0.86 0.53 7.25
C LEU A 165 -1.06 1.93 7.88
N PRO A 166 -0.40 2.29 9.01
CA PRO A 166 -0.57 3.60 9.61
C PRO A 166 -0.04 4.75 8.74
N VAL A 167 0.88 4.47 7.81
CA VAL A 167 1.36 5.46 6.83
C VAL A 167 0.26 5.79 5.84
N GLU A 168 -0.35 4.78 5.25
CA GLU A 168 -1.41 4.93 4.23
C GLU A 168 -2.69 5.56 4.83
N PHE A 169 -3.16 5.07 5.99
CA PHE A 169 -4.31 5.66 6.66
C PHE A 169 -4.09 7.11 7.07
N ASN A 170 -2.88 7.45 7.54
CA ASN A 170 -2.56 8.83 7.90
C ASN A 170 -2.49 9.73 6.67
N ALA A 171 -1.92 9.25 5.55
CA ALA A 171 -1.88 9.99 4.29
C ALA A 171 -3.28 10.25 3.76
N SER A 172 -4.17 9.23 3.73
CA SER A 172 -5.55 9.40 3.28
C SER A 172 -6.35 10.38 4.15
N ARG A 173 -6.18 10.34 5.48
CA ARG A 173 -6.81 11.32 6.39
C ARG A 173 -6.34 12.75 6.12
N ARG A 174 -5.02 12.93 5.93
CA ARG A 174 -4.46 14.24 5.57
C ARG A 174 -4.98 14.72 4.23
N ALA A 175 -5.05 13.84 3.22
CA ALA A 175 -5.55 14.17 1.89
C ALA A 175 -6.94 14.82 1.94
N LEU A 176 -7.88 14.22 2.69
CA LEU A 176 -9.23 14.78 2.83
C LEU A 176 -9.24 16.16 3.48
N VAL A 177 -8.43 16.37 4.52
CA VAL A 177 -8.31 17.68 5.17
C VAL A 177 -7.71 18.71 4.21
N LEU A 178 -6.65 18.33 3.50
CA LEU A 178 -5.92 19.20 2.57
C LEU A 178 -6.75 19.57 1.33
N LEU A 179 -7.60 18.66 0.83
CA LEU A 179 -8.49 18.93 -0.29
C LEU A 179 -9.50 20.03 0.05
N ARG A 180 -10.02 20.01 1.29
CA ARG A 180 -10.90 21.07 1.78
C ARG A 180 -10.14 22.38 1.98
N GLN A 181 -8.95 22.34 2.57
CA GLN A 181 -8.13 23.54 2.83
C GLN A 181 -7.61 24.21 1.56
N SER A 182 -7.26 23.44 0.53
CA SER A 182 -6.76 23.93 -0.76
C SER A 182 -7.86 24.47 -1.69
N GLY A 183 -9.12 24.29 -1.32
CA GLY A 183 -10.29 24.62 -2.15
C GLY A 183 -10.44 23.74 -3.39
N ALA A 184 -9.76 22.59 -3.44
CA ALA A 184 -9.89 21.64 -4.54
C ALA A 184 -11.23 20.89 -4.51
N VAL A 185 -11.82 20.75 -3.32
CA VAL A 185 -13.13 20.15 -3.09
C VAL A 185 -13.96 21.09 -2.23
N SER A 186 -15.16 21.41 -2.71
CA SER A 186 -16.01 22.47 -2.12
C SER A 186 -17.18 21.92 -1.31
N SER A 187 -17.64 20.70 -1.62
CA SER A 187 -18.81 20.10 -0.99
C SER A 187 -18.47 18.84 -0.19
N ASP A 188 -19.28 18.54 0.83
CA ASP A 188 -19.15 17.30 1.61
C ASP A 188 -19.41 16.05 0.75
N GLN A 189 -20.20 16.17 -0.32
CA GLN A 189 -20.47 15.07 -1.26
C GLN A 189 -19.23 14.70 -2.07
N GLU A 190 -18.51 15.69 -2.61
CA GLU A 190 -17.23 15.48 -3.30
C GLU A 190 -16.18 14.92 -2.35
N LEU A 191 -16.13 15.41 -1.11
CA LEU A 191 -15.18 14.92 -0.12
C LEU A 191 -15.45 13.45 0.25
N ALA A 192 -16.73 13.08 0.39
CA ALA A 192 -17.15 11.70 0.60
C ALA A 192 -16.84 10.80 -0.61
N ALA A 193 -16.96 11.32 -1.83
CA ALA A 193 -16.58 10.62 -3.06
C ALA A 193 -15.08 10.32 -3.11
N VAL A 194 -14.24 11.32 -2.83
CA VAL A 194 -12.78 11.10 -2.69
C VAL A 194 -12.47 10.11 -1.59
N GLY A 195 -13.13 10.25 -0.43
CA GLY A 195 -12.97 9.32 0.70
C GLY A 195 -13.28 7.87 0.32
N GLN A 196 -14.24 7.61 -0.57
CA GLN A 196 -14.50 6.26 -1.06
C GLN A 196 -13.36 5.69 -1.91
N VAL A 197 -12.71 6.52 -2.75
CA VAL A 197 -11.53 6.10 -3.54
C VAL A 197 -10.37 5.78 -2.60
N LEU A 198 -10.06 6.68 -1.66
CA LEU A 198 -8.95 6.50 -0.72
C LEU A 198 -9.18 5.30 0.21
N ASN A 199 -10.40 5.10 0.70
CA ASN A 199 -10.74 3.94 1.53
C ASN A 199 -10.68 2.62 0.74
N ALA A 200 -11.05 2.64 -0.54
CA ALA A 200 -10.90 1.46 -1.39
C ALA A 200 -9.41 1.12 -1.60
N ALA A 201 -8.56 2.12 -1.82
CA ALA A 201 -7.11 1.92 -1.90
C ALA A 201 -6.53 1.43 -0.57
N ALA A 202 -6.92 2.03 0.57
CA ALA A 202 -6.48 1.61 1.90
C ALA A 202 -6.79 0.13 2.19
N LEU A 203 -7.92 -0.38 1.67
CA LEU A 203 -8.33 -1.77 1.84
C LEU A 203 -7.34 -2.77 1.20
N THR A 204 -6.62 -2.38 0.14
CA THR A 204 -5.60 -3.26 -0.48
C THR A 204 -4.42 -3.49 0.47
N TYR A 205 -4.02 -2.46 1.22
CA TYR A 205 -3.00 -2.58 2.27
C TYR A 205 -3.47 -3.44 3.44
N VAL A 206 -4.75 -3.33 3.83
CA VAL A 206 -5.35 -4.20 4.86
C VAL A 206 -5.33 -5.66 4.40
N ALA A 207 -5.72 -5.91 3.14
CA ALA A 207 -5.68 -7.26 2.57
C ALA A 207 -4.25 -7.81 2.50
N ALA A 208 -3.28 -6.99 2.11
CA ALA A 208 -1.87 -7.38 2.07
C ALA A 208 -1.33 -7.74 3.47
N ALA A 209 -1.65 -6.93 4.49
CA ALA A 209 -1.26 -7.22 5.86
C ALA A 209 -1.91 -8.50 6.40
N ALA A 210 -3.21 -8.70 6.16
CA ALA A 210 -3.91 -9.92 6.55
C ALA A 210 -3.30 -11.16 5.88
N SER A 211 -3.01 -11.07 4.58
CA SER A 211 -2.36 -12.15 3.82
C SER A 211 -0.97 -12.47 4.37
N ALA A 212 -0.15 -11.45 4.64
CA ALA A 212 1.19 -11.64 5.20
C ALA A 212 1.12 -12.30 6.58
N VAL A 213 0.24 -11.84 7.48
CA VAL A 213 0.08 -12.44 8.81
C VAL A 213 -0.36 -13.90 8.72
N LEU A 214 -1.37 -14.21 7.91
CA LEU A 214 -1.90 -15.57 7.80
C LEU A 214 -0.90 -16.54 7.17
N ASN A 215 -0.12 -16.10 6.18
CA ASN A 215 0.97 -16.90 5.62
C ASN A 215 2.07 -17.17 6.66
N LEU A 216 2.45 -16.16 7.47
CA LEU A 216 3.43 -16.37 8.54
C LEU A 216 2.92 -17.39 9.57
N LEU A 217 1.66 -17.26 9.98
CA LEU A 217 1.03 -18.21 10.89
C LEU A 217 1.05 -19.63 10.32
N TYR A 218 0.74 -19.78 9.04
CA TYR A 218 0.82 -21.06 8.35
C TYR A 218 2.24 -21.65 8.35
N PHE A 219 3.28 -20.86 8.03
CA PHE A 219 4.66 -21.33 8.09
C PHE A 219 5.08 -21.76 9.50
N VAL A 220 4.68 -21.00 10.52
CA VAL A 220 4.92 -21.36 11.92
C VAL A 220 4.22 -22.67 12.29
N MET A 221 2.97 -22.88 11.84
CA MET A 221 2.25 -24.14 12.08
C MET A 221 2.94 -25.33 11.44
N ILE A 222 3.41 -25.22 10.19
CA ILE A 222 4.19 -26.29 9.55
C ILE A 222 5.46 -26.58 10.34
N PHE A 223 6.19 -25.54 10.74
CA PHE A 223 7.45 -25.70 11.48
C PHE A 223 7.26 -26.40 12.83
N LEU A 224 6.18 -26.07 13.55
CA LEU A 224 5.85 -26.70 14.83
C LEU A 224 5.31 -28.14 14.65
N GLY A 225 4.56 -28.40 13.57
CA GLY A 225 4.03 -29.72 13.24
C GLY A 225 5.13 -30.69 12.78
N GLY A 226 6.04 -30.24 11.91
CA GLY A 226 7.18 -31.04 11.42
C GLY A 226 8.25 -31.35 12.47
N ARG A 227 8.18 -30.75 13.67
CA ARG A 227 9.02 -31.10 14.83
C ARG A 227 8.46 -32.27 15.66
N ARG A 228 7.23 -32.73 15.37
CA ARG A 228 6.53 -33.80 16.09
C ARG A 228 6.51 -35.14 15.32
N SER A 229 7.12 -35.20 14.13
CA SER A 229 7.37 -36.42 13.35
C SER A 229 8.87 -36.67 13.27
#